data_AF-A0A2I1HQZ1-F1
#
_entry.id   AF-A0A2I1HQZ1-F1
#
_cell.length_a   1.000
_cell.length_b   1.000
_cell.length_c   1.000
_cell.angle_alpha   90.00
_cell.angle_beta   90.00
_cell.angle_gamma   90.00
#
_symmetry.space_group_name_H-M   'P 1'
#
loop_
_entity.id
_entity.type
_entity.pdbx_description
1 polymer ?
#
loop_
_entity_poly.entity_id
_entity_poly.type
_entity_poly.pdbx_seq_one_letter_code
_entity_poly.pdbx_strand_id
1 'polypeptide(L)'
;MINKNLIFLLSILVLLLNQVHVNARSPKNILVGSYVGGRSHLKPMLDVVTILIERGHNVILLTSGKYEPSSEYPGLKQITLGPKSLTAKNNKRINIHKDVDYRAMGQFMELATATYNATYEKFKNVAKEDNIDLFICDALVNQACIDVANNLNKPVVGFTSFMQLMEPKPYKSDPMYGCNISLENESFFERFRCTLIQPLQIAYAYGPSIRKLNDIKGQMNINPLPQSSAPNVQVINDPYVKSVRWIMIH
;
A
#
# COMPACT_ATOMS: atom_id res chain seq x y z
N MET A 1 10.52 42.93 -40.26
CA MET A 1 11.59 42.12 -39.64
C MET A 1 11.33 42.03 -38.16
N ILE A 2 10.85 40.87 -37.66
CA ILE A 2 10.66 40.66 -36.22
C ILE A 2 12.04 40.46 -35.60
N ASN A 3 12.38 41.30 -34.62
CA ASN A 3 13.69 41.30 -33.98
C ASN A 3 13.88 39.98 -33.20
N LYS A 4 14.95 39.23 -33.50
CA LYS A 4 15.22 37.90 -32.89
C LYS A 4 15.29 37.96 -31.35
N ASN A 5 15.63 39.13 -30.80
CA ASN A 5 15.63 39.38 -29.36
C ASN A 5 14.22 39.36 -28.74
N LEU A 6 13.18 39.73 -29.50
CA LEU A 6 11.79 39.73 -29.02
C LEU A 6 11.25 38.31 -28.85
N ILE A 7 11.63 37.39 -29.75
CA ILE A 7 11.24 35.98 -29.68
C ILE A 7 11.89 35.32 -28.46
N PHE A 8 13.17 35.60 -28.21
CA PHE A 8 13.90 35.05 -27.07
C PHE A 8 13.34 35.55 -25.72
N LEU A 9 13.00 36.83 -25.64
CA LEU A 9 12.35 37.41 -24.46
C LEU A 9 10.95 36.84 -24.23
N LEU A 10 10.18 36.58 -25.29
CA LEU A 10 8.88 35.90 -25.18
C LEU A 10 9.03 34.46 -24.70
N SER A 11 10.04 33.71 -25.16
CA SER A 11 10.30 32.34 -24.67
C SER A 11 10.67 32.31 -23.20
N ILE A 12 11.47 33.28 -22.74
CA ILE A 12 11.82 33.44 -21.31
C ILE A 12 10.59 33.85 -20.49
N LEU A 13 9.75 34.75 -21.02
CA LEU A 13 8.51 35.17 -20.36
C LEU A 13 7.50 34.02 -20.28
N VAL A 14 7.39 33.18 -21.31
CA VAL A 14 6.54 31.97 -21.31
C VAL A 14 7.09 30.91 -20.35
N LEU A 15 8.42 30.75 -20.24
CA LEU A 15 9.04 29.90 -19.23
C LEU A 15 8.78 30.40 -17.80
N LEU A 16 8.90 31.72 -17.57
CA LEU A 16 8.61 32.35 -16.28
C LEU A 16 7.11 32.31 -15.94
N LEU A 17 6.22 32.52 -16.91
CA LEU A 17 4.77 32.42 -16.74
C LEU A 17 4.32 30.97 -16.49
N ASN A 18 4.97 29.98 -17.12
CA ASN A 18 4.74 28.56 -16.82
C ASN A 18 5.28 28.13 -15.44
N GLN A 19 6.24 28.85 -14.87
CA GLN A 19 6.61 28.68 -13.46
C GLN A 19 5.61 29.33 -12.49
N VAL A 20 4.82 30.30 -12.95
CA VAL A 20 3.87 31.09 -12.13
C VAL A 20 2.48 30.44 -11.99
N HIS A 21 2.25 29.23 -12.52
CA HIS A 21 1.02 28.46 -12.22
C HIS A 21 1.25 27.01 -11.78
N VAL A 22 2.35 26.74 -11.07
CA VAL A 22 2.25 25.77 -9.99
C VAL A 22 1.57 26.53 -8.86
N ASN A 23 0.23 26.53 -8.82
CA ASN A 23 -0.53 27.03 -7.68
C ASN A 23 0.22 26.64 -6.41
N ALA A 24 0.59 27.62 -5.58
CA ALA A 24 1.19 27.40 -4.28
C ALA A 24 0.25 26.47 -3.51
N ARG A 25 0.44 25.16 -3.68
CA ARG A 25 -0.39 24.15 -3.02
C ARG A 25 -0.02 24.29 -1.56
N SER A 26 -1.00 24.67 -0.75
CA SER A 26 -0.81 24.68 0.69
C SER A 26 -0.22 23.33 1.11
N PRO A 27 0.78 23.34 2.02
CA PRO A 27 1.30 22.12 2.63
C PRO A 27 0.15 21.20 3.02
N LYS A 28 0.31 19.91 2.70
CA LYS A 28 -0.66 18.87 3.02
C LYS A 28 -0.05 17.95 4.04
N ASN A 29 -0.88 17.44 4.94
CA ASN A 29 -0.46 16.46 5.93
C ASN A 29 -0.70 15.05 5.37
N ILE A 30 0.35 14.28 5.18
CA ILE A 30 0.33 12.98 4.51
C ILE A 30 0.71 11.91 5.53
N LEU A 31 -0.14 10.89 5.66
CA LEU A 31 0.13 9.73 6.50
C LEU A 31 0.55 8.54 5.64
N VAL A 32 1.77 8.06 5.84
CA VAL A 32 2.30 6.84 5.25
C VAL A 32 2.09 5.71 6.23
N GLY A 33 1.32 4.68 5.84
CA GLY A 33 1.02 3.54 6.68
C GLY A 33 1.63 2.25 6.15
N SER A 34 2.33 1.50 7.01
CA SER A 34 2.70 0.10 6.72
C SER A 34 2.63 -0.76 7.98
N TYR A 35 1.75 -1.77 7.98
CA TYR A 35 1.60 -2.70 9.10
C TYR A 35 2.81 -3.62 9.28
N VAL A 36 3.35 -4.14 8.17
CA VAL A 36 4.52 -5.03 8.17
C VAL A 36 5.79 -4.24 8.51
N GLY A 37 5.93 -3.05 7.92
CA GLY A 37 7.15 -2.28 7.98
C GLY A 37 8.31 -3.00 7.27
N GLY A 38 9.53 -2.76 7.76
CA GLY A 38 10.73 -3.34 7.15
C GLY A 38 11.16 -2.62 5.87
N ARG A 39 12.43 -2.82 5.49
CA ARG A 39 13.05 -2.03 4.41
C ARG A 39 12.41 -2.28 3.04
N SER A 40 12.02 -3.53 2.73
CA SER A 40 11.42 -3.90 1.44
C SER A 40 10.09 -3.21 1.16
N HIS A 41 9.32 -2.89 2.19
CA HIS A 41 8.05 -2.17 2.07
C HIS A 41 8.26 -0.67 2.16
N LEU A 42 9.06 -0.24 3.14
CA LEU A 42 9.18 1.16 3.49
C LEU A 42 10.06 1.94 2.52
N LYS A 43 11.21 1.41 2.09
CA LYS A 43 12.16 2.17 1.26
C LYS A 43 11.52 2.72 -0.02
N PRO A 44 10.82 1.92 -0.86
CA PRO A 44 10.23 2.44 -2.08
C PRO A 44 9.15 3.50 -1.83
N MET A 45 8.35 3.32 -0.77
CA MET A 45 7.37 4.34 -0.34
C MET A 45 8.07 5.62 0.10
N LEU A 46 9.13 5.49 0.89
CA LEU A 46 9.84 6.62 1.47
C LEU A 46 10.63 7.41 0.41
N ASP A 47 11.19 6.74 -0.59
CA ASP A 47 11.85 7.42 -1.72
C ASP A 47 10.85 8.32 -2.49
N VAL A 48 9.59 7.91 -2.62
CA VAL A 48 8.53 8.76 -3.22
C VAL A 48 8.13 9.91 -2.31
N VAL A 49 7.92 9.66 -1.02
CA VAL A 49 7.46 10.73 -0.12
C VAL A 49 8.55 11.72 0.21
N THR A 50 9.83 11.40 0.06
CA THR A 50 10.92 12.40 0.11
C THR A 50 10.68 13.53 -0.88
N ILE A 51 10.26 13.21 -2.11
CA ILE A 51 9.91 14.22 -3.12
C ILE A 51 8.72 15.08 -2.66
N LEU A 52 7.78 14.50 -1.90
CA LEU A 52 6.65 15.24 -1.34
C LEU A 52 7.09 16.15 -0.18
N ILE A 53 8.02 15.70 0.66
CA ILE A 53 8.63 16.49 1.72
C ILE A 53 9.40 17.68 1.13
N GLU A 54 10.23 17.45 0.10
CA GLU A 54 10.96 18.50 -0.63
C GLU A 54 10.04 19.55 -1.25
N ARG A 55 8.80 19.16 -1.59
CA ARG A 55 7.75 20.05 -2.09
C ARG A 55 6.98 20.78 -0.98
N GLY A 56 7.40 20.64 0.28
CA GLY A 56 6.82 21.33 1.43
C GLY A 56 5.61 20.63 2.05
N HIS A 57 5.36 19.35 1.76
CA HIS A 57 4.32 18.58 2.45
C HIS A 57 4.83 18.01 3.78
N ASN A 58 3.95 17.92 4.77
CA ASN A 58 4.26 17.31 6.06
C ASN A 58 3.96 15.81 5.97
N VAL A 59 4.97 14.96 6.22
CA VAL A 59 4.80 13.50 6.12
C VAL A 59 5.03 12.85 7.48
N ILE A 60 4.12 11.96 7.85
CA ILE A 60 4.19 11.12 9.04
C ILE A 60 4.22 9.67 8.62
N LEU A 61 5.16 8.89 9.14
CA LEU A 61 5.23 7.44 8.97
C LEU A 61 4.61 6.75 10.17
N LEU A 62 3.57 5.94 9.96
CA LEU A 62 2.99 5.06 10.96
C LEU A 62 3.26 3.60 10.58
N THR A 63 4.18 2.94 11.30
CA THR A 63 4.61 1.58 10.97
C THR A 63 5.05 0.75 12.17
N SER A 64 5.08 -0.57 12.05
CA SER A 64 5.55 -1.48 13.09
C SER A 64 7.06 -1.41 13.28
N GLY A 65 7.48 -1.47 14.55
CA GLY A 65 8.88 -1.34 14.95
C GLY A 65 9.42 0.08 14.86
N LYS A 66 10.74 0.18 15.08
CA LYS A 66 11.54 1.35 14.72
C LYS A 66 12.21 1.05 13.38
N TYR A 67 11.81 1.77 12.36
CA TYR A 67 12.60 1.91 11.15
C TYR A 67 13.52 3.07 11.50
N GLU A 68 14.84 2.87 11.60
CA GLU A 68 15.72 4.00 11.88
C GLU A 68 15.91 4.74 10.56
N PRO A 69 15.14 5.81 10.28
CA PRO A 69 15.20 6.49 9.00
C PRO A 69 16.35 7.51 9.03
N SER A 70 17.05 7.67 10.16
CA SER A 70 17.86 8.85 10.49
C SER A 70 19.06 9.07 9.58
N SER A 71 19.52 8.06 8.82
CA SER A 71 20.55 8.25 7.79
C SER A 71 19.98 8.51 6.38
N GLU A 72 18.83 7.93 6.02
CA GLU A 72 18.28 8.01 4.65
C GLU A 72 17.16 9.05 4.49
N TYR A 73 16.39 9.31 5.55
CA TYR A 73 15.22 10.19 5.57
C TYR A 73 15.26 11.07 6.84
N PRO A 74 16.26 11.96 6.97
CA PRO A 74 16.41 12.79 8.15
C PRO A 74 15.16 13.67 8.36
N GLY A 75 14.69 13.74 9.61
CA GLY A 75 13.56 14.60 9.99
C GLY A 75 12.16 14.00 9.74
N LEU A 76 12.04 12.81 9.16
CA LEU A 76 10.75 12.13 9.00
C LEU A 76 10.15 11.77 10.38
N LYS A 77 8.97 12.33 10.70
CA LYS A 77 8.23 11.98 11.92
C LYS A 77 7.73 10.54 11.80
N GLN A 78 8.22 9.66 12.68
CA GLN A 78 7.73 8.28 12.79
C GLN A 78 6.94 8.05 14.07
N ILE A 79 5.77 7.44 13.93
CA ILE A 79 4.96 6.90 15.02
C ILE A 79 4.99 5.38 14.87
N THR A 80 5.32 4.67 15.94
CA THR A 80 5.39 3.20 15.90
C THR A 80 4.03 2.59 16.17
N LEU A 81 3.58 1.59 15.41
CA LEU A 81 2.37 0.79 15.71
C LEU A 81 2.59 -0.14 16.92
N GLY A 82 3.85 -0.40 17.29
CA GLY A 82 4.22 -1.37 18.32
C GLY A 82 5.58 -2.00 17.99
N PRO A 83 6.00 -3.06 18.70
CA PRO A 83 7.19 -3.83 18.30
C PRO A 83 7.05 -4.31 16.86
N LYS A 84 8.18 -4.63 16.20
CA LYS A 84 8.16 -5.18 14.84
C LYS A 84 7.17 -6.35 14.83
N SER A 85 6.08 -6.21 14.08
CA SER A 85 5.01 -7.19 13.93
C SER A 85 5.59 -8.55 13.52
N LEU A 86 6.75 -8.52 12.85
CA LEU A 86 7.55 -9.66 12.47
C LEU A 86 8.98 -9.51 12.96
N THR A 87 9.28 -10.12 14.10
CA THR A 87 10.66 -10.54 14.39
C THR A 87 10.74 -12.02 14.08
N ALA A 88 11.66 -12.41 13.20
CA ALA A 88 12.04 -13.81 12.96
C ALA A 88 12.36 -14.57 14.28
N LYS A 89 12.68 -13.83 15.35
CA LYS A 89 12.90 -14.37 16.71
C LYS A 89 11.63 -14.75 17.48
N ASN A 90 10.49 -14.10 17.26
CA ASN A 90 9.29 -14.31 18.10
C ASN A 90 8.27 -15.29 17.53
N ASN A 91 8.39 -15.65 16.25
CA ASN A 91 7.55 -16.67 15.65
C ASN A 91 8.42 -17.65 14.86
N LYS A 92 8.86 -18.74 15.52
CA LYS A 92 9.65 -19.83 14.91
C LYS A 92 8.99 -20.47 13.67
N ARG A 93 7.75 -20.08 13.35
CA ARG A 93 6.93 -20.57 12.24
C ARG A 93 7.07 -19.78 10.94
N ILE A 94 7.56 -18.53 10.98
CA ILE A 94 7.67 -17.67 9.79
C ILE A 94 9.14 -17.55 9.40
N ASN A 95 9.54 -18.32 8.38
CA ASN A 95 10.87 -18.20 7.80
C ASN A 95 10.85 -17.16 6.68
N ILE A 96 11.25 -15.93 7.01
CA ILE A 96 11.34 -14.80 6.07
C ILE A 96 12.41 -14.97 4.98
N HIS A 97 13.25 -16.01 5.07
CA HIS A 97 14.30 -16.34 4.09
C HIS A 97 13.88 -17.46 3.12
N LYS A 98 12.65 -17.99 3.23
CA LYS A 98 12.06 -18.91 2.24
C LYS A 98 10.99 -18.17 1.43
N ASP A 99 10.68 -18.68 0.25
CA ASP A 99 9.57 -18.18 -0.56
C ASP A 99 8.30 -18.06 0.29
N VAL A 100 7.68 -16.89 0.25
CA VAL A 100 6.44 -16.61 0.98
C VAL A 100 5.30 -17.26 0.20
N ASP A 101 4.94 -18.47 0.63
CA ASP A 101 3.76 -19.16 0.11
C ASP A 101 2.45 -18.63 0.75
N TYR A 102 1.32 -19.09 0.23
CA TYR A 102 0.02 -18.72 0.78
C TYR A 102 -0.17 -19.12 2.26
N ARG A 103 0.55 -20.11 2.80
CA ARG A 103 0.43 -20.48 4.22
C ARG A 103 1.12 -19.43 5.10
N ALA A 104 2.30 -18.99 4.70
CA ALA A 104 2.99 -17.88 5.36
C ALA A 104 2.13 -16.60 5.32
N MET A 105 1.48 -16.33 4.19
CA MET A 105 0.53 -15.22 4.07
C MET A 105 -0.68 -15.36 4.99
N GLY A 106 -1.25 -16.56 5.13
CA GLY A 106 -2.34 -16.82 6.07
C GLY A 106 -1.97 -16.46 7.51
N GLN A 107 -0.74 -16.77 7.93
CA GLN A 107 -0.22 -16.38 9.25
C GLN A 107 -0.06 -14.86 9.40
N PHE A 108 0.35 -14.14 8.34
CA PHE A 108 0.37 -12.67 8.36
C PHE A 108 -1.02 -12.08 8.52
N MET A 109 -2.01 -12.64 7.81
CA MET A 109 -3.40 -12.20 7.94
C MET A 109 -3.95 -12.46 9.35
N GLU A 110 -3.66 -13.60 9.96
CA GLU A 110 -4.09 -13.89 11.33
C GLU A 110 -3.54 -12.88 12.35
N LEU A 111 -2.25 -12.55 12.25
CA LEU A 111 -1.60 -11.56 13.12
C LEU A 111 -2.18 -10.16 12.91
N ALA A 112 -2.36 -9.75 11.65
CA ALA A 112 -2.98 -8.48 11.30
C ALA A 112 -4.41 -8.38 11.85
N THR A 113 -5.22 -9.42 11.64
CA THR A 113 -6.60 -9.50 12.17
C THR A 113 -6.62 -9.46 13.70
N ALA A 114 -5.71 -10.17 14.39
CA ALA A 114 -5.66 -10.18 15.85
C ALA A 114 -5.35 -8.79 16.46
N THR A 115 -4.59 -7.96 15.74
CA THR A 115 -4.19 -6.61 16.18
C THR A 115 -4.99 -5.49 15.52
N TYR A 116 -6.02 -5.83 14.73
CA TYR A 116 -6.72 -4.88 13.85
C TYR A 116 -7.33 -3.71 14.62
N ASN A 117 -8.08 -3.96 15.70
CA ASN A 117 -8.77 -2.90 16.46
C ASN A 117 -7.78 -1.84 16.98
N ALA A 118 -6.70 -2.29 17.64
CA ALA A 118 -5.66 -1.41 18.15
C ALA A 118 -4.94 -0.65 17.03
N THR A 119 -4.69 -1.31 15.89
CA THR A 119 -4.07 -0.70 14.72
C THR A 119 -4.98 0.37 14.10
N TYR A 120 -6.27 0.07 13.94
CA TYR A 120 -7.28 0.97 13.39
C TYR A 120 -7.44 2.23 14.24
N GLU A 121 -7.62 2.10 15.55
CA GLU A 121 -7.76 3.27 16.43
C GLU A 121 -6.49 4.13 16.43
N LYS A 122 -5.31 3.52 16.29
CA LYS A 122 -4.06 4.27 16.18
C LYS A 122 -3.95 5.07 14.89
N PHE A 123 -4.29 4.46 13.74
CA PHE A 123 -4.37 5.19 12.47
C PHE A 123 -5.38 6.34 12.55
N LYS A 124 -6.56 6.09 13.14
CA LYS A 124 -7.63 7.07 13.29
C LYS A 124 -7.24 8.24 14.20
N ASN A 125 -6.56 7.97 15.31
CA ASN A 125 -6.12 9.02 16.23
C ASN A 125 -5.05 9.90 15.60
N VAL A 126 -4.01 9.31 15.01
CA VAL A 126 -2.98 10.07 14.26
C VAL A 126 -3.62 10.89 13.14
N ALA A 127 -4.56 10.30 12.39
CA ALA A 127 -5.25 10.99 11.31
C ALA A 127 -6.00 12.25 11.76
N LYS A 128 -6.62 12.20 12.95
CA LYS A 128 -7.36 13.32 13.53
C LYS A 128 -6.44 14.35 14.18
N GLU A 129 -5.49 13.90 15.00
CA GLU A 129 -4.57 14.77 15.74
C GLU A 129 -3.67 15.58 14.80
N ASP A 130 -3.16 14.94 13.74
CA ASP A 130 -2.27 15.58 12.77
C ASP A 130 -3.00 16.14 11.54
N ASN A 131 -4.34 16.20 11.55
CA ASN A 131 -5.17 16.74 10.46
C ASN A 131 -4.78 16.20 9.08
N ILE A 132 -4.74 14.87 8.93
CA ILE A 132 -4.26 14.22 7.71
C ILE A 132 -5.19 14.52 6.52
N ASP A 133 -4.57 14.88 5.38
CA ASP A 133 -5.21 15.20 4.11
C ASP A 133 -5.16 14.03 3.11
N LEU A 134 -4.14 13.18 3.18
CA LEU A 134 -3.90 12.08 2.24
C LEU A 134 -3.28 10.88 2.97
N PHE A 135 -3.76 9.69 2.64
CA PHE A 135 -3.16 8.44 3.09
C PHE A 135 -2.36 7.79 1.96
N ILE A 136 -1.19 7.25 2.28
CA ILE A 136 -0.42 6.35 1.41
C ILE A 136 -0.26 5.05 2.18
N CYS A 137 -1.01 4.03 1.80
CA CYS A 137 -1.10 2.77 2.53
C CYS A 137 -0.38 1.66 1.77
N ASP A 138 0.57 1.00 2.42
CA ASP A 138 1.06 -0.31 1.99
C ASP A 138 -0.12 -1.26 1.80
N ALA A 139 -0.23 -1.93 0.65
CA ALA A 139 -1.32 -2.81 0.33
C ALA A 139 -1.27 -4.12 1.12
N LEU A 140 -0.08 -4.52 1.59
CA LEU A 140 0.11 -5.81 2.22
C LEU A 140 -0.35 -5.78 3.69
N VAL A 141 -1.44 -6.52 3.99
CA VAL A 141 -2.04 -6.71 5.32
C VAL A 141 -2.18 -5.43 6.16
N ASN A 142 -2.43 -4.28 5.52
CA ASN A 142 -2.62 -2.99 6.19
C ASN A 142 -4.02 -2.42 5.97
N GLN A 143 -5.03 -3.29 6.07
CA GLN A 143 -6.42 -2.93 5.84
C GLN A 143 -6.90 -1.77 6.73
N ALA A 144 -6.38 -1.68 7.96
CA ALA A 144 -6.70 -0.60 8.89
C ALA A 144 -6.38 0.80 8.33
N CYS A 145 -5.27 0.97 7.61
CA CYS A 145 -4.90 2.25 6.99
C CYS A 145 -5.94 2.68 5.94
N ILE A 146 -6.35 1.74 5.09
CA ILE A 146 -7.32 1.98 4.01
C ILE A 146 -8.71 2.26 4.59
N ASP A 147 -9.14 1.46 5.57
CA ASP A 147 -10.46 1.58 6.18
C ASP A 147 -10.60 2.89 6.98
N VAL A 148 -9.56 3.34 7.68
CA VAL A 148 -9.56 4.66 8.35
C VAL A 148 -9.68 5.78 7.32
N ALA A 149 -8.90 5.73 6.23
CA ALA A 149 -8.98 6.74 5.17
C ALA A 149 -10.40 6.81 4.59
N ASN A 150 -11.00 5.66 4.27
CA ASN A 150 -12.36 5.57 3.76
C ASN A 150 -13.39 6.14 4.75
N ASN A 151 -13.34 5.72 6.01
CA ASN A 151 -14.28 6.18 7.04
C ASN A 151 -14.15 7.67 7.38
N LEU A 152 -12.96 8.24 7.22
CA LEU A 152 -12.73 9.69 7.36
C LEU A 152 -13.00 10.47 6.07
N ASN A 153 -13.44 9.81 5.00
CA ASN A 153 -13.62 10.38 3.66
C ASN A 153 -12.37 11.09 3.14
N LYS A 154 -11.20 10.50 3.40
CA LYS A 154 -9.90 11.01 2.98
C LYS A 154 -9.38 10.24 1.75
N PRO A 155 -8.75 10.91 0.78
CA PRO A 155 -8.09 10.24 -0.33
C PRO A 155 -7.05 9.22 0.16
N VAL A 156 -6.96 8.09 -0.53
CA VAL A 156 -5.98 7.04 -0.24
C VAL A 156 -5.26 6.59 -1.50
N VAL A 157 -3.95 6.39 -1.39
CA VAL A 157 -3.10 5.79 -2.41
C VAL A 157 -2.66 4.45 -1.89
N GLY A 158 -3.00 3.39 -2.61
CA GLY A 158 -2.48 2.06 -2.35
C GLY A 158 -1.07 1.94 -2.92
N PHE A 159 -0.12 1.48 -2.11
CA PHE A 159 1.26 1.28 -2.51
C PHE A 159 1.64 -0.17 -2.28
N THR A 160 2.30 -0.81 -3.23
CA THR A 160 2.81 -2.17 -3.03
C THR A 160 4.19 -2.30 -3.66
N SER A 161 5.12 -2.90 -2.91
CA SER A 161 6.39 -3.39 -3.45
C SER A 161 6.27 -4.81 -4.04
N PHE A 162 5.10 -5.45 -3.89
CA PHE A 162 4.82 -6.80 -4.37
C PHE A 162 3.99 -6.72 -5.64
N MET A 163 4.62 -7.00 -6.79
CA MET A 163 3.95 -7.07 -8.09
C MET A 163 2.86 -8.17 -8.15
N GLN A 164 2.92 -9.15 -7.25
CA GLN A 164 1.99 -10.26 -7.15
C GLN A 164 0.59 -9.84 -6.67
N LEU A 165 0.47 -8.71 -5.96
CA LEU A 165 -0.82 -8.18 -5.49
C LEU A 165 -1.59 -7.39 -6.57
N MET A 166 -1.06 -7.34 -7.79
CA MET A 166 -1.68 -6.65 -8.93
C MET A 166 -2.36 -7.64 -9.87
N GLU A 167 -2.95 -7.14 -10.97
CA GLU A 167 -3.53 -8.00 -12.01
C GLU A 167 -2.61 -9.17 -12.35
N PRO A 168 -3.14 -10.40 -12.31
CA PRO A 168 -2.42 -11.55 -12.83
C PRO A 168 -2.12 -11.27 -14.31
N LYS A 169 -0.83 -11.25 -14.65
CA LYS A 169 -0.37 -11.15 -16.03
C LYS A 169 0.37 -12.44 -16.37
N PRO A 170 0.26 -12.95 -17.61
CA PRO A 170 0.84 -14.24 -18.00
C PRO A 170 2.35 -14.36 -17.85
N TYR A 171 3.07 -13.25 -17.65
CA TYR A 171 4.53 -13.21 -17.49
C TYR A 171 4.99 -13.01 -16.04
N LYS A 172 4.08 -12.95 -15.07
CA LYS A 172 4.42 -12.76 -13.65
C LYS A 172 4.46 -14.11 -12.93
N SER A 173 5.60 -14.45 -12.32
CA SER A 173 5.67 -15.54 -11.34
C SER A 173 5.03 -15.08 -10.05
N ASP A 174 4.08 -15.87 -9.57
CA ASP A 174 3.55 -15.70 -8.22
C ASP A 174 3.99 -16.86 -7.31
N PRO A 175 5.07 -16.67 -6.52
CA PRO A 175 5.51 -17.68 -5.56
C PRO A 175 4.44 -18.01 -4.50
N MET A 176 3.41 -17.18 -4.31
CA MET A 176 2.29 -17.46 -3.40
C MET A 176 1.49 -18.69 -3.83
N TYR A 177 1.35 -18.91 -5.15
CA TYR A 177 0.61 -20.05 -5.71
C TYR A 177 1.51 -21.28 -5.94
N GLY A 178 2.83 -21.12 -5.96
CA GLY A 178 3.76 -22.22 -6.22
C GLY A 178 3.51 -22.88 -7.59
N CYS A 179 3.18 -22.06 -8.59
CA CYS A 179 2.84 -22.46 -9.94
C CYS A 179 3.74 -21.74 -10.95
N ASN A 180 4.03 -22.41 -12.07
CA ASN A 180 4.82 -21.83 -13.13
C ASN A 180 4.08 -20.67 -13.81
N ILE A 181 4.87 -19.70 -14.29
CA ILE A 181 4.40 -18.46 -14.94
C ILE A 181 3.50 -18.79 -16.14
N SER A 182 4.02 -19.66 -17.01
CA SER A 182 3.29 -20.21 -18.13
C SER A 182 2.93 -21.65 -17.80
N LEU A 183 1.67 -21.99 -18.06
CA LEU A 183 1.18 -23.35 -17.97
C LEU A 183 1.18 -24.04 -19.35
N GLU A 184 1.68 -23.40 -20.41
CA GLU A 184 1.60 -23.89 -21.80
C GLU A 184 2.29 -25.23 -22.04
N ASN A 185 3.34 -25.52 -21.28
CA ASN A 185 4.10 -26.77 -21.37
C ASN A 185 3.86 -27.69 -20.16
N GLU A 186 2.91 -27.33 -19.29
CA GLU A 186 2.57 -28.13 -18.11
C GLU A 186 1.60 -29.25 -18.43
N SER A 187 1.72 -30.34 -17.65
CA SER A 187 0.78 -31.45 -17.70
C SER A 187 -0.65 -31.00 -17.41
N PHE A 188 -1.64 -31.75 -17.88
CA PHE A 188 -3.05 -31.48 -17.56
C PHE A 188 -3.28 -31.38 -16.04
N PHE A 189 -2.65 -32.27 -15.26
CA PHE A 189 -2.80 -32.28 -13.81
C PHE A 189 -2.22 -31.01 -13.16
N GLU A 190 -1.06 -30.53 -13.61
CA GLU A 190 -0.49 -29.29 -13.09
C GLU A 190 -1.33 -28.07 -13.44
N ARG A 191 -1.90 -28.01 -14.65
CA ARG A 191 -2.88 -26.99 -15.02
C ARG A 191 -4.10 -27.03 -14.11
N PHE A 192 -4.68 -28.20 -13.92
CA PHE A 192 -5.85 -28.40 -13.06
C PHE A 192 -5.55 -27.99 -11.60
N ARG A 193 -4.39 -28.39 -11.07
CA ARG A 193 -3.92 -28.00 -9.75
C ARG A 193 -3.80 -26.49 -9.63
N CYS A 194 -3.09 -25.84 -10.54
CA CYS A 194 -2.81 -24.41 -10.48
C CYS A 194 -4.03 -23.52 -10.75
N THR A 195 -4.95 -23.95 -11.61
CA THR A 195 -6.14 -23.15 -11.97
C THR A 195 -7.32 -23.34 -11.01
N LEU A 196 -7.47 -24.52 -10.39
CA LEU A 196 -8.64 -24.84 -9.57
C LEU A 196 -8.28 -25.22 -8.12
N ILE A 197 -7.43 -26.22 -7.93
CA ILE A 197 -7.14 -26.73 -6.58
C ILE A 197 -6.44 -25.66 -5.74
N GLN A 198 -5.42 -25.01 -6.28
CA GLN A 198 -4.59 -24.04 -5.57
C GLN A 198 -5.41 -22.80 -5.13
N PRO A 199 -6.22 -22.16 -6.01
CA PRO A 199 -7.11 -21.08 -5.57
C PRO A 199 -8.10 -21.49 -4.48
N LEU A 200 -8.66 -22.71 -4.56
CA LEU A 200 -9.57 -23.23 -3.52
C LEU A 200 -8.87 -23.44 -2.18
N GLN A 201 -7.64 -23.98 -2.19
CA GLN A 201 -6.83 -24.12 -0.98
C GLN A 201 -6.50 -22.77 -0.35
N ILE A 202 -6.17 -21.77 -1.17
CA ILE A 202 -5.90 -20.40 -0.73
C ILE A 202 -7.17 -19.76 -0.12
N ALA A 203 -8.30 -19.86 -0.81
CA ALA A 203 -9.57 -19.35 -0.31
C ALA A 203 -9.98 -20.01 1.01
N TYR A 204 -9.78 -21.33 1.12
CA TYR A 204 -10.02 -22.07 2.36
C TYR A 204 -9.09 -21.60 3.49
N ALA A 205 -7.80 -21.40 3.20
CA ALA A 205 -6.82 -20.96 4.18
C ALA A 205 -7.09 -19.52 4.67
N TYR A 206 -7.50 -18.61 3.79
CA TYR A 206 -7.73 -17.20 4.14
C TYR A 206 -9.13 -16.93 4.70
N GLY A 207 -10.11 -17.77 4.38
CA GLY A 207 -11.51 -17.60 4.76
C GLY A 207 -11.75 -17.30 6.25
N PRO A 208 -11.15 -18.03 7.21
CA PRO A 208 -11.32 -17.75 8.63
C PRO A 208 -10.86 -16.34 9.03
N SER A 209 -9.69 -15.91 8.56
CA SER A 209 -9.14 -14.58 8.87
C SER A 209 -9.97 -13.45 8.27
N ILE A 210 -10.49 -13.65 7.05
CA ILE A 210 -11.39 -12.70 6.37
C ILE A 210 -12.71 -12.56 7.15
N ARG A 211 -13.34 -13.68 7.52
CA ARG A 211 -14.59 -13.66 8.31
C ARG A 211 -14.39 -12.95 9.64
N LYS A 212 -13.36 -13.34 10.39
CA LYS A 212 -13.03 -12.71 11.67
C LYS A 212 -12.77 -11.21 11.55
N LEU A 213 -12.06 -10.79 10.49
CA LEU A 213 -11.82 -9.38 10.23
C LEU A 213 -13.13 -8.63 9.95
N ASN A 214 -14.02 -9.20 9.14
CA ASN A 214 -15.32 -8.60 8.85
C ASN A 214 -16.21 -8.50 10.11
N ASP A 215 -16.18 -9.52 10.99
CA ASP A 215 -16.89 -9.48 12.27
C ASP A 215 -16.39 -8.33 13.15
N ILE A 216 -15.06 -8.17 13.26
CA ILE A 216 -14.44 -7.05 14.00
C ILE A 216 -14.86 -5.71 13.38
N LYS A 217 -14.82 -5.57 12.05
CA LYS A 217 -15.26 -4.34 11.37
C LYS A 217 -16.73 -4.04 11.65
N GLY A 218 -17.59 -5.05 11.64
CA GLY A 218 -19.01 -4.92 11.97
C GLY A 218 -19.22 -4.44 13.41
N GLN A 219 -18.50 -5.00 14.38
CA GLN A 219 -18.53 -4.56 15.78
C GLN A 219 -18.06 -3.11 15.96
N MET A 220 -17.15 -2.65 15.10
CA MET A 220 -16.62 -1.28 15.10
C MET A 220 -17.43 -0.30 14.23
N ASN A 221 -18.54 -0.73 13.61
CA ASN A 221 -19.32 0.06 12.66
C ASN A 221 -18.49 0.64 11.50
N ILE A 222 -17.52 -0.14 11.02
CA ILE A 222 -16.67 0.22 9.87
C ILE A 222 -17.36 -0.22 8.59
N ASN A 223 -17.56 0.71 7.66
CA ASN A 223 -18.14 0.39 6.37
C ASN A 223 -17.21 -0.57 5.61
N PRO A 224 -17.68 -1.76 5.19
CA PRO A 224 -16.89 -2.62 4.35
C PRO A 224 -16.60 -1.91 3.02
N LEU A 225 -15.37 -1.99 2.55
CA LEU A 225 -15.07 -1.59 1.18
C LEU A 225 -15.90 -2.44 0.22
N PRO A 226 -16.41 -1.88 -0.89
CA PRO A 226 -17.10 -2.66 -1.90
C PRO A 226 -16.25 -3.85 -2.34
N GLN A 227 -16.84 -5.04 -2.33
CA GLN A 227 -16.18 -6.32 -2.70
C GLN A 227 -15.65 -6.35 -4.16
N SER A 228 -15.90 -5.32 -4.97
CA SER A 228 -15.33 -5.15 -6.32
C SER A 228 -13.82 -4.91 -6.36
N SER A 229 -13.12 -4.95 -5.22
CA SER A 229 -11.70 -4.58 -5.12
C SER A 229 -10.71 -5.74 -4.89
N ALA A 230 -11.07 -7.01 -5.12
CA ALA A 230 -10.10 -8.10 -5.39
C ALA A 230 -10.74 -9.35 -6.05
N PRO A 231 -10.13 -10.02 -7.07
CA PRO A 231 -9.09 -9.62 -8.01
C PRO A 231 -9.67 -9.54 -9.43
N ASN A 232 -10.51 -8.54 -9.70
CA ASN A 232 -10.58 -7.92 -11.03
C ASN A 232 -10.10 -6.50 -10.79
N VAL A 233 -8.79 -6.35 -10.78
CA VAL A 233 -8.17 -5.03 -10.65
C VAL A 233 -8.64 -4.23 -11.87
N GLN A 234 -9.40 -3.17 -11.59
CA GLN A 234 -9.54 -2.06 -12.52
C GLN A 234 -8.41 -1.09 -12.20
N VAL A 235 -7.44 -1.01 -13.09
CA VAL A 235 -6.76 0.27 -13.31
C VAL A 235 -7.73 1.14 -14.10
N ILE A 236 -8.36 2.08 -13.38
CA ILE A 236 -9.12 3.25 -13.90
C ILE A 236 -10.41 2.90 -14.68
N ASN A 237 -11.56 2.91 -13.99
CA ASN A 237 -12.74 3.75 -14.27
C ASN A 237 -14.00 3.22 -13.53
N ASP A 238 -14.30 3.79 -12.36
CA ASP A 238 -15.66 3.80 -11.81
C ASP A 238 -15.87 5.10 -11.00
N PRO A 239 -16.90 5.91 -11.30
CA PRO A 239 -17.18 7.18 -10.63
C PRO A 239 -17.80 7.06 -9.22
N TYR A 240 -18.01 5.86 -8.66
CA TYR A 240 -18.67 5.70 -7.36
C TYR A 240 -17.77 5.26 -6.18
N VAL A 241 -16.45 5.18 -6.37
CA VAL A 241 -15.47 5.13 -5.27
C VAL A 241 -14.55 6.34 -5.44
N LYS A 242 -14.45 7.21 -4.43
CA LYS A 242 -13.58 8.40 -4.47
C LYS A 242 -12.10 8.02 -4.36
N SER A 243 -11.61 7.46 -5.47
CA SER A 243 -10.23 7.18 -5.90
C SER A 243 -9.27 6.56 -4.88
N VAL A 244 -9.08 5.25 -4.98
CA VAL A 244 -7.79 4.62 -4.66
C VAL A 244 -6.93 4.69 -5.91
N ARG A 245 -5.81 5.42 -5.91
CA ARG A 245 -4.81 5.35 -6.98
C ARG A 245 -3.68 4.43 -6.57
N TRP A 246 -3.27 3.54 -7.48
CA TRP A 246 -2.14 2.65 -7.29
C TRP A 246 -0.88 3.28 -7.91
N ILE A 247 0.23 3.32 -7.17
CA ILE A 247 1.54 3.77 -7.68
C ILE A 247 2.51 2.58 -7.63
N MET A 248 3.17 2.30 -8.75
CA MET A 248 4.23 1.29 -8.89
C MET A 248 5.55 2.00 -9.20
N ILE A 249 6.64 1.54 -8.57
CA ILE A 249 8.01 1.94 -8.90
C ILE A 249 8.73 0.67 -9.37
N HIS A 250 9.36 0.77 -10.54
CA HIS A 250 10.12 -0.31 -11.18
C HIS A 250 11.55 -0.36 -10.64
#